data_AF-A0A7J4FXH3-F1
#
_entry.id   AF-A0A7J4FXH3-F1
#
_cell.length_a   1.000
_cell.length_b   1.000
_cell.length_c   1.000
_cell.angle_alpha   90.00
_cell.angle_beta   90.00
_cell.angle_gamma   90.00
#
_symmetry.space_group_name_H-M   'P 1'
#
loop_
_entity.id
_entity.type
_entity.pdbx_description
1 polymer ?
#
loop_
_entity_poly.entity_id
_entity_poly.type
_entity_poly.pdbx_seq_one_letter_code
_entity_poly.pdbx_strand_id
1 'polypeptide(L)'
;EIHGFDIPIYHPLIGLDKLEITERAVKIGTFPGKSPGLECAAVPDHPRTAVSRCMVEESEKLFDVAGIVADAVSRMRILRVS
;
A
#
# COMPACT_ATOMS: atom_id res chain seq x y z
N GLU A 1 10.07 -16.33 -5.50
CA GLU A 1 10.66 -15.48 -6.55
C GLU A 1 11.48 -14.38 -5.89
N ILE A 2 12.78 -14.33 -6.19
CA ILE A 2 13.72 -13.35 -5.64
C ILE A 2 13.77 -12.19 -6.64
N HIS A 3 12.70 -11.40 -6.69
CA HIS A 3 12.63 -10.20 -7.53
C HIS A 3 12.70 -8.96 -6.63
N GLY A 4 13.92 -8.50 -6.33
CA GLY A 4 14.18 -7.11 -5.94
C GLY A 4 13.87 -6.66 -4.51
N PHE A 5 13.42 -7.53 -3.61
CA PHE A 5 13.21 -7.18 -2.19
C PHE A 5 13.99 -8.14 -1.29
N ASP A 6 14.74 -7.60 -0.32
CA ASP A 6 15.52 -8.38 0.66
C ASP A 6 14.65 -9.04 1.73
N ILE A 7 13.34 -8.77 1.72
CA ILE A 7 12.35 -9.30 2.66
C ILE A 7 11.17 -9.99 1.93
N PRO A 8 10.62 -11.09 2.48
CA PRO A 8 9.46 -11.75 1.89
C PRO A 8 8.20 -10.89 2.05
N ILE A 9 7.47 -10.68 0.95
CA ILE A 9 6.17 -10.01 0.96
C ILE A 9 5.07 -11.08 0.97
N TYR A 10 4.40 -11.23 2.11
CA TYR A 10 3.23 -12.08 2.23
C TYR A 10 1.99 -11.33 1.70
N HIS A 11 1.22 -11.99 0.85
CA HIS A 11 -0.09 -11.50 0.40
C HIS A 11 -1.22 -12.43 0.90
N PRO A 12 -1.59 -12.39 2.20
CA PRO A 12 -2.53 -13.35 2.80
C PRO A 12 -3.92 -13.39 2.14
N LEU A 13 -4.30 -12.32 1.43
CA LEU A 13 -5.61 -12.15 0.83
C LEU A 13 -5.61 -12.33 -0.71
N ILE A 14 -4.49 -12.70 -1.34
CA ILE A 14 -4.34 -12.69 -2.81
C ILE A 14 -5.35 -13.58 -3.56
N GLY A 15 -5.81 -14.65 -2.92
CA GLY A 15 -6.75 -15.61 -3.51
C GLY A 15 -8.18 -15.48 -3.00
N LEU A 16 -8.49 -14.45 -2.19
CA LEU A 16 -9.82 -14.26 -1.63
C LEU A 16 -10.61 -13.21 -2.41
N ASP A 17 -11.91 -13.42 -2.54
CA ASP A 17 -12.81 -12.39 -3.03
C ASP A 17 -13.15 -11.34 -1.94
N LYS A 18 -13.86 -10.28 -2.33
CA LYS A 18 -14.22 -9.20 -1.40
C LYS A 18 -15.19 -9.64 -0.30
N LEU A 19 -16.08 -10.60 -0.57
CA LEU A 19 -17.05 -11.08 0.41
C LEU A 19 -16.33 -11.91 1.47
N GLU A 20 -15.43 -12.81 1.08
CA GLU A 20 -14.62 -13.61 2.00
C GLU A 20 -13.75 -12.74 2.92
N ILE A 21 -13.14 -11.69 2.37
CA ILE A 21 -12.37 -10.70 3.15
C ILE A 21 -13.28 -10.00 4.16
N THR A 22 -14.47 -9.58 3.73
CA THR A 22 -15.43 -8.87 4.58
C THR A 22 -15.95 -9.76 5.71
N GLU A 23 -16.29 -11.01 5.43
CA GLU A 23 -16.70 -11.98 6.45
C GLU A 23 -15.62 -12.20 7.50
N ARG A 24 -14.35 -12.30 7.08
CA ARG A 24 -13.21 -12.39 8.01
C ARG A 24 -13.09 -11.14 8.88
N ALA A 25 -13.26 -9.95 8.29
CA ALA A 25 -13.23 -8.68 9.03
C ALA A 25 -14.36 -8.57 10.07
N VAL A 26 -15.57 -9.05 9.75
CA VAL A 26 -16.68 -9.14 10.72
C VAL A 26 -16.31 -10.10 11.85
N LYS A 27 -15.77 -11.28 11.53
CA LYS A 27 -15.38 -12.29 12.53
C LYS A 27 -14.33 -11.78 13.53
N ILE A 28 -13.42 -10.90 13.11
CA ILE A 28 -12.39 -10.31 13.99
C ILE A 28 -12.79 -8.92 14.54
N GLY A 29 -14.01 -8.45 14.27
CA GLY A 29 -14.52 -7.19 14.80
C GLY A 29 -13.90 -5.92 14.21
N THR A 30 -13.36 -5.97 12.98
CA THR A 30 -12.74 -4.81 12.31
C THR A 30 -13.63 -4.17 11.25
N PHE A 31 -14.71 -4.82 10.81
CA PHE A 31 -15.71 -4.25 9.90
C PHE A 31 -16.78 -3.43 10.66
N PRO A 32 -17.28 -2.28 10.14
CA PRO A 32 -17.05 -1.66 8.83
C PRO A 32 -15.78 -0.81 8.69
N GLY A 33 -14.86 -0.86 9.66
CA GLY A 33 -13.72 0.05 9.76
C GLY A 33 -14.11 1.38 10.43
N LYS A 34 -13.15 2.03 11.11
CA LYS A 34 -13.39 3.28 11.86
C LYS A 34 -13.16 4.56 11.04
N SER A 35 -12.55 4.45 9.87
CA SER A 35 -12.30 5.59 8.98
C SER A 35 -13.23 5.51 7.78
N PRO A 36 -13.97 6.57 7.42
CA PRO A 36 -14.46 6.70 6.07
C PRO A 36 -13.25 6.56 5.14
N GLY A 37 -13.41 5.83 4.03
CA GLY A 37 -12.33 5.66 3.06
C GLY A 37 -11.75 7.02 2.72
N LEU A 38 -10.47 7.23 3.05
CA LEU A 38 -9.76 8.42 2.59
C LEU A 38 -9.66 8.27 1.08
N GLU A 39 -10.56 8.95 0.37
CA GLU A 39 -10.43 9.09 -1.08
C GLU A 39 -9.16 9.91 -1.33
N CYS A 40 -8.08 9.20 -1.63
CA CYS A 40 -6.85 9.83 -2.05
C CYS A 40 -7.11 10.49 -3.41
N ALA A 41 -7.17 11.81 -3.43
CA ALA A 41 -7.38 12.58 -4.67
C ALA A 41 -6.20 12.51 -5.65
N ALA A 42 -5.12 11.81 -5.30
CA ALA A 42 -3.92 11.66 -6.15
C ALA A 42 -4.02 10.52 -7.17
N VAL A 43 -5.14 9.78 -7.21
CA VAL A 43 -5.33 8.69 -8.18
C VAL A 43 -5.63 9.28 -9.56
N PRO A 44 -4.85 8.95 -10.61
CA PRO A 44 -5.13 9.42 -11.97
C PRO A 44 -6.38 8.74 -12.56
N ASP A 45 -7.07 9.42 -13.47
CA ASP A 45 -8.30 8.92 -14.14
C ASP A 45 -8.07 7.59 -14.88
N HIS A 46 -6.85 7.37 -15.38
CA HIS A 46 -6.47 6.19 -16.16
C HIS A 46 -5.20 5.54 -15.60
N PRO A 47 -5.30 4.76 -14.52
CA PRO A 47 -4.16 4.06 -13.95
C PRO A 47 -3.67 2.98 -14.91
N ARG A 48 -2.35 2.88 -15.08
CA ARG A 48 -1.72 1.86 -15.91
C ARG A 48 -1.78 0.51 -15.19
N THR A 49 -2.42 -0.48 -15.79
CA THR A 49 -2.58 -1.83 -15.21
C THR A 49 -1.40 -2.78 -15.45
N ALA A 50 -0.51 -2.44 -16.39
CA ALA A 50 0.72 -3.17 -16.66
C ALA A 50 1.87 -2.18 -16.82
N VAL A 51 2.69 -2.04 -15.79
CA VAL A 51 3.86 -1.15 -15.76
C VAL A 51 5.14 -1.98 -15.67
N SER A 52 6.17 -1.59 -16.42
CA SER A 52 7.49 -2.19 -16.33
C SER A 52 8.34 -1.41 -15.34
N ARG A 53 9.31 -2.09 -14.73
CA ARG A 53 10.25 -1.48 -13.77
C ARG A 53 10.97 -0.26 -14.34
N CYS A 54 11.47 -0.35 -15.58
CA CYS A 54 12.16 0.76 -16.26
C CYS A 54 11.29 2.02 -16.37
N MET A 55 9.99 1.87 -16.67
CA MET A 55 9.09 3.04 -16.73
C MET A 55 8.92 3.72 -15.36
N VAL A 56 8.92 2.93 -14.27
CA VAL A 56 8.87 3.47 -12.90
C VAL A 56 10.16 4.22 -12.58
N GLU A 57 11.32 3.60 -12.84
CA GLU A 57 12.64 4.20 -12.59
C GLU A 57 12.84 5.52 -13.35
N GLU A 58 12.37 5.63 -14.60
CA GLU A 58 12.40 6.90 -15.35
C GLU A 58 11.48 7.96 -14.74
N SER A 59 10.30 7.56 -14.24
CA SER A 59 9.35 8.48 -13.60
C SER A 59 9.90 9.00 -12.27
N GLU A 60 10.59 8.15 -11.50
CA GLU A 60 11.19 8.50 -10.22
C GLU A 60 12.30 9.57 -10.34
N LYS A 61 12.98 9.69 -11.49
CA LYS A 61 14.00 10.75 -11.73
C LYS A 61 13.43 12.16 -11.65
N LEU A 62 12.12 12.32 -11.81
CA LEU A 62 11.43 13.61 -11.70
C LEU A 62 11.25 14.05 -10.24
N PHE A 63 11.51 13.16 -9.27
CA PHE A 63 11.25 13.38 -7.85
C PHE A 63 12.46 13.02 -6.99
N ASP A 64 12.67 13.74 -5.89
CA ASP A 64 13.62 13.32 -4.86
C ASP A 64 12.98 12.25 -3.96
N VAL A 65 12.83 11.04 -4.51
CA VAL A 65 12.19 9.92 -3.81
C VAL A 65 12.92 9.60 -2.50
N ALA A 66 14.26 9.63 -2.51
CA ALA A 66 15.06 9.36 -1.33
C ALA A 66 14.82 10.39 -0.21
N GLY A 67 14.82 11.68 -0.55
CA GLY A 67 14.52 12.77 0.40
C GLY A 67 13.10 12.70 0.94
N ILE A 68 12.11 12.43 0.09
CA ILE A 68 10.70 12.28 0.49
C ILE A 68 10.53 11.11 1.47
N VAL A 69 11.14 9.95 1.18
CA VAL A 69 11.07 8.77 2.06
C VAL A 69 11.75 9.05 3.40
N ALA A 70 12.95 9.66 3.38
CA ALA A 70 13.67 10.00 4.60
C ALA A 70 12.87 10.97 5.48
N ASP A 71 12.28 12.02 4.90
CA ASP A 71 11.45 12.98 5.62
C ASP A 71 10.21 12.29 6.22
N ALA A 72 9.48 11.51 5.43
CA ALA A 72 8.28 10.80 5.87
C ALA A 72 8.56 9.84 7.03
N VAL A 73 9.63 9.04 6.92
CA VAL A 73 10.04 8.10 7.98
C VAL A 73 10.47 8.84 9.24
N SER A 74 11.20 9.94 9.11
CA SER A 74 11.67 10.73 10.27
C SER A 74 10.52 11.35 11.10
N ARG A 75 9.38 11.64 10.46
CA ARG A 75 8.19 12.22 11.10
C ARG A 75 7.16 11.17 11.54
N MET A 76 7.43 9.87 11.33
CA MET A 76 6.52 8.79 11.69
C MET A 76 6.26 8.76 13.21
N ARG A 77 5.00 8.54 13.60
CA ARG A 77 4.60 8.38 15.02
C ARG A 77 4.35 6.92 15.35
N ILE A 78 5.00 6.43 16.41
CA ILE A 78 4.77 5.08 16.94
C ILE A 78 3.78 5.17 18.09
N LEU A 79 2.62 4.54 17.93
CA LEU A 79 1.60 4.41 18.98
C LEU A 79 1.70 3.00 19.57
N ARG A 80 1.84 2.88 20.90
CA ARG A 80 1.65 1.60 21.58
C ARG A 80 0.18 1.43 21.90
N VAL A 81 -0.39 0.33 21.43
CA VAL A 81 -1.74 -0.09 21.79
C VAL A 81 -1.59 -1.13 22.91
N SER A 82 -2.12 -0.79 24.10
CA SER A 82 -2.21 -1.66 25.28
C SER A 82 -3.44 -2.53 25.23
#